data_AF-R4M2R7-F1
#
_entry.id   AF-R4M2R7-F1
#
_cell.length_a   1.000
_cell.length_b   1.000
_cell.length_c   1.000
_cell.angle_alpha   90.00
_cell.angle_beta   90.00
_cell.angle_gamma   90.00
#
_symmetry.space_group_name_H-M   'P 1'
#
loop_
_entity.id
_entity.type
_entity.pdbx_description
1 polymer ?
#
loop_
_entity_poly.entity_id
_entity_poly.type
_entity_poly.pdbx_seq_one_letter_code
_entity_poly.pdbx_strand_id
1 'polypeptide(L)'
;MITNLRRRTAMAAAGLGAALGLGILLVPTVDAHLANGSMSEVMMSEIAGLPIPPIIHYGAIAYAPSGASGKAWHQRTPARAEQVALEKCGDKTCKVVSRFTRCGAVAYNGSKYQGGTGLTRRAAEDDAVNRLEGGRIVNWACN
;
A
#
# COMPACT_ATOMS: atom_id res chain seq x y z
N MET A 1 31.99 18.76 -15.39
CA MET A 1 32.74 19.19 -14.21
C MET A 1 32.00 18.69 -12.97
N ILE A 2 32.61 17.73 -12.27
CA ILE A 2 32.49 17.39 -10.84
C ILE A 2 31.12 16.89 -10.30
N THR A 3 31.05 15.57 -10.15
CA THR A 3 30.23 14.80 -9.19
C THR A 3 30.66 15.05 -7.73
N ASN A 4 29.72 15.14 -6.78
CA ASN A 4 29.99 15.00 -5.33
C ASN A 4 28.71 14.42 -4.66
N LEU A 5 28.61 13.15 -4.29
CA LEU A 5 29.29 12.35 -3.26
C LEU A 5 28.71 12.52 -1.84
N ARG A 6 28.11 11.40 -1.40
CA ARG A 6 27.63 10.96 -0.07
C ARG A 6 28.36 11.56 1.14
N ARG A 7 27.59 11.85 2.19
CA ARG A 7 28.07 11.78 3.59
C ARG A 7 27.15 10.90 4.43
N ARG A 8 27.67 9.70 4.75
CA ARG A 8 27.22 8.84 5.85
C ARG A 8 27.94 9.33 7.11
N THR A 9 27.23 9.63 8.18
CA THR A 9 27.83 9.93 9.49
C THR A 9 27.82 8.69 10.36
N ALA A 10 28.98 8.45 10.96
CA ALA A 10 29.42 7.21 11.59
C ALA A 10 28.89 7.02 13.01
N MET A 11 28.92 5.76 13.43
CA MET A 11 28.66 5.30 14.80
C MET A 11 29.71 5.87 15.76
N ALA A 12 29.27 6.34 16.93
CA ALA A 12 30.13 6.63 18.06
C ALA A 12 30.08 5.44 19.02
N ALA A 13 31.23 4.76 19.17
CA ALA A 13 31.50 3.77 20.19
C ALA A 13 32.34 4.40 21.30
N ALA A 14 31.90 4.25 22.55
CA ALA A 14 32.65 4.44 23.79
C ALA A 14 31.86 3.66 24.86
N GLY A 15 32.37 2.79 25.72
CA GLY A 15 33.74 2.46 26.11
C GLY A 15 33.72 2.17 27.63
N LEU A 16 33.84 0.90 28.00
CA LEU A 16 34.36 0.31 29.25
C LEU A 16 33.74 0.68 30.63
N GLY A 17 33.10 -0.32 31.25
CA GLY A 17 32.95 -0.44 32.69
C GLY A 17 32.97 -1.91 33.09
N ALA A 18 34.04 -2.35 33.77
CA ALA A 18 34.20 -3.72 34.26
C ALA A 18 33.82 -3.79 35.75
N ALA A 19 33.01 -4.77 36.15
CA ALA A 19 33.06 -5.37 37.48
C ALA A 19 32.33 -6.72 37.51
N LEU A 20 33.00 -7.68 38.14
CA LEU A 20 32.72 -9.10 38.28
C LEU A 20 31.41 -9.41 39.02
N GLY A 21 30.66 -10.38 38.50
CA GLY A 21 29.58 -11.05 39.23
C GLY A 21 29.39 -12.46 38.68
N LEU A 22 29.99 -13.45 39.35
CA LEU A 22 29.75 -14.87 39.07
C LEU A 22 28.28 -15.20 39.34
N GLY A 23 27.59 -15.64 38.30
CA GLY A 23 26.29 -16.30 38.39
C GLY A 23 26.24 -17.41 37.34
N ILE A 24 26.77 -18.58 37.68
CA ILE A 24 26.66 -19.79 36.86
C ILE A 24 25.23 -20.30 37.01
N LEU A 25 24.38 -20.00 36.02
CA LEU A 25 23.15 -20.75 35.80
C LEU A 25 23.37 -21.66 34.60
N LEU A 26 23.24 -22.95 34.86
CA LEU A 26 23.36 -24.06 33.91
C LEU A 26 22.49 -23.82 32.68
N VAL A 27 23.13 -23.64 31.53
CA VAL A 27 22.48 -23.85 30.23
C VAL A 27 22.82 -25.28 29.82
N PRO A 28 21.86 -26.19 29.63
CA PRO A 28 22.16 -27.45 28.97
C PRO A 28 22.59 -27.15 27.54
N THR A 29 23.81 -27.54 27.18
CA THR A 29 24.26 -27.64 25.79
C THR A 29 23.44 -28.74 25.14
N VAL A 30 22.40 -28.37 24.40
CA VAL A 30 21.67 -29.34 23.59
C VAL A 30 22.55 -29.65 22.38
N ASP A 31 23.19 -30.81 22.44
CA ASP A 31 23.85 -31.48 21.33
C ASP A 31 22.88 -31.55 20.14
N ALA A 32 23.21 -30.85 19.05
CA ALA A 32 22.57 -31.04 17.76
C ALA A 32 23.18 -32.28 17.08
N HIS A 33 22.81 -33.45 17.56
CA HIS A 33 23.12 -34.71 16.89
C HIS A 33 21.85 -35.53 16.64
N LEU A 34 21.62 -35.77 15.35
CA LEU A 34 20.88 -36.90 14.77
C LEU A 34 19.35 -36.81 14.93
N ALA A 35 18.52 -37.30 14.03
CA ALA A 35 18.66 -37.88 12.71
C ALA A 35 17.24 -37.95 12.14
N ASN A 36 17.17 -37.94 10.81
CA ASN A 36 16.12 -38.50 9.96
C ASN A 36 15.03 -39.32 10.72
N GLY A 37 13.92 -38.68 11.07
CA GLY A 37 12.78 -39.32 11.75
C GLY A 37 11.51 -38.52 11.52
N SER A 38 10.62 -39.07 10.69
CA SER A 38 9.19 -38.75 10.54
C SER A 38 8.77 -37.32 10.94
N MET A 39 8.60 -36.45 9.94
CA MET A 39 7.77 -35.25 10.11
C MET A 39 6.39 -35.70 10.55
N SER A 40 6.10 -35.56 11.84
CA SER A 40 4.81 -35.85 12.44
C SER A 40 3.71 -35.16 11.64
N GLU A 41 2.71 -35.91 11.17
CA GLU A 41 1.50 -35.40 10.50
C GLU A 41 0.83 -34.25 11.28
N VAL A 42 1.09 -34.18 12.59
CA VAL A 42 0.59 -33.16 13.51
C VAL A 42 1.19 -31.76 13.27
N MET A 43 2.40 -31.63 12.70
CA MET A 43 2.98 -30.30 12.39
C MET A 43 2.42 -29.67 11.11
N MET A 44 1.66 -30.42 10.30
CA MET A 44 0.98 -29.89 9.11
C MET A 44 -0.43 -29.35 9.41
N SER A 45 -1.00 -29.62 10.60
CA SER A 45 -2.34 -29.15 10.96
C SER A 45 -2.35 -27.77 11.63
N GLU A 46 -1.22 -27.30 12.19
CA GLU A 46 -1.14 -26.01 12.90
C GLU A 46 -0.94 -24.78 11.98
N ILE A 47 -0.60 -24.97 10.70
CA ILE A 47 -0.49 -23.86 9.73
C ILE A 47 -1.86 -23.55 9.09
N ALA A 48 -2.84 -24.45 9.21
CA ALA A 48 -4.17 -24.31 8.60
C ALA A 48 -5.08 -23.28 9.29
N GLY A 49 -4.63 -22.66 10.40
CA GLY A 49 -5.43 -21.74 11.20
C GLY A 49 -4.97 -20.28 11.21
N LEU A 50 -3.87 -19.92 10.54
CA LEU A 50 -3.42 -18.53 10.51
C LEU A 50 -4.30 -17.71 9.55
N PRO A 51 -4.90 -16.58 9.99
CA PRO A 51 -5.70 -15.75 9.10
C PRO A 51 -4.80 -15.15 8.02
N ILE A 52 -4.99 -15.60 6.77
CA ILE A 52 -4.35 -14.98 5.61
C ILE A 52 -4.94 -13.57 5.47
N PRO A 53 -4.13 -12.50 5.53
CA PRO A 53 -4.65 -11.16 5.35
C PRO A 53 -5.28 -11.05 3.95
N PRO A 54 -6.47 -10.44 3.83
CA PRO A 54 -7.10 -10.27 2.53
C PRO A 54 -6.19 -9.43 1.62
N ILE A 55 -6.07 -9.85 0.35
CA ILE A 55 -5.34 -9.06 -0.65
C ILE A 55 -6.15 -7.80 -0.92
N ILE A 56 -5.59 -6.65 -0.57
CA ILE A 56 -6.19 -5.34 -0.85
C ILE A 56 -5.66 -4.86 -2.19
N HIS A 57 -6.60 -4.57 -3.10
CA HIS A 57 -6.31 -3.89 -4.35
C HIS A 57 -6.55 -2.40 -4.23
N TYR A 58 -5.80 -1.64 -5.01
CA TYR A 58 -5.85 -0.19 -5.04
C TYR A 58 -6.19 0.30 -6.45
N GLY A 59 -7.02 1.33 -6.50
CA GLY A 59 -7.39 2.04 -7.71
C GLY A 59 -7.30 3.54 -7.52
N ALA A 60 -7.16 4.25 -8.64
CA ALA A 60 -7.10 5.70 -8.69
C ALA A 60 -7.67 6.23 -10.01
N ILE A 61 -8.24 7.42 -9.98
CA ILE A 61 -8.73 8.14 -11.17
C ILE A 61 -8.11 9.53 -11.16
N ALA A 62 -7.52 9.92 -12.29
CA ALA A 62 -6.90 11.21 -12.52
C ALA A 62 -7.60 11.97 -13.64
N TYR A 63 -7.64 13.29 -13.49
CA TYR A 63 -8.22 14.23 -14.45
C TYR A 63 -7.35 15.48 -14.57
N ALA A 64 -7.23 15.99 -15.79
CA ALA A 64 -6.75 17.34 -16.08
C ALA A 64 -7.93 18.31 -16.23
N PRO A 65 -7.71 19.63 -16.05
CA PRO A 65 -8.73 20.65 -16.35
C PRO A 65 -9.22 20.59 -17.80
N SER A 66 -8.38 20.15 -18.75
CA SER A 66 -8.71 19.93 -20.16
C SER A 66 -9.73 18.80 -20.39
N GLY A 67 -9.96 17.96 -19.38
CA GLY A 67 -10.81 16.76 -19.48
C GLY A 67 -10.05 15.49 -19.86
N ALA A 68 -8.74 15.57 -20.13
CA ALA A 68 -7.89 14.38 -20.22
C ALA A 68 -8.01 13.58 -18.91
N SER A 69 -8.11 12.25 -19.02
CA SER A 69 -8.37 11.41 -17.85
C SER A 69 -7.67 10.06 -17.96
N GLY A 70 -7.31 9.51 -16.82
CA GLY A 70 -6.69 8.20 -16.71
C GLY A 70 -7.16 7.49 -15.46
N LYS A 71 -7.21 6.16 -15.51
CA LYS A 71 -7.63 5.34 -14.37
C LYS A 71 -6.81 4.07 -14.23
N ALA A 72 -6.61 3.67 -12.99
CA ALA A 72 -5.98 2.42 -12.59
C ALA A 72 -6.88 1.69 -11.60
N TRP A 73 -6.87 0.36 -11.67
CA TRP A 73 -7.56 -0.53 -10.75
C TRP A 73 -6.78 -1.85 -10.65
N HIS A 74 -7.11 -2.67 -9.66
CA HIS A 74 -6.41 -3.91 -9.26
C HIS A 74 -4.90 -3.76 -8.99
N GLN A 75 -4.41 -2.56 -8.65
CA GLN A 75 -2.98 -2.39 -8.34
C GLN A 75 -2.66 -2.94 -6.95
N ARG A 76 -1.42 -3.43 -6.78
CA ARG A 76 -0.95 -3.99 -5.50
C ARG A 76 -0.59 -2.93 -4.46
N THR A 77 -0.38 -1.68 -4.88
CA THR A 77 -0.04 -0.57 -3.97
C THR A 77 -0.79 0.71 -4.37
N PRO A 78 -1.09 1.61 -3.40
CA PRO A 78 -1.69 2.91 -3.69
C PRO A 78 -0.84 3.75 -4.65
N ALA A 79 0.48 3.80 -4.41
CA ALA A 79 1.41 4.56 -5.23
C ALA A 79 1.39 4.11 -6.70
N ARG A 80 1.32 2.80 -6.96
CA ARG A 80 1.22 2.28 -8.33
C ARG A 80 -0.12 2.63 -8.97
N ALA A 81 -1.22 2.61 -8.22
CA ALA A 81 -2.53 3.05 -8.72
C ALA A 81 -2.49 4.51 -9.17
N GLU A 82 -1.96 5.40 -8.35
CA GLU A 82 -1.83 6.82 -8.69
C GLU A 82 -0.94 7.03 -9.91
N GLN A 83 0.24 6.40 -9.92
CA GLN A 83 1.17 6.50 -11.03
C GLN A 83 0.53 6.06 -12.35
N VAL A 84 -0.10 4.88 -12.39
CA VAL A 84 -0.74 4.36 -13.61
C VAL A 84 -1.91 5.24 -14.04
N ALA A 85 -2.68 5.80 -13.10
CA ALA A 85 -3.77 6.71 -13.43
C ALA A 85 -3.25 7.99 -14.07
N LEU A 86 -2.15 8.56 -13.56
CA LEU A 86 -1.49 9.74 -14.13
C LEU A 86 -0.83 9.46 -15.48
N GLU A 87 -0.11 8.34 -15.62
CA GLU A 87 0.50 7.88 -16.87
C GLU A 87 -0.54 7.74 -17.99
N LYS A 88 -1.68 7.09 -17.68
CA LYS A 88 -2.78 6.92 -18.64
C LYS A 88 -3.52 8.22 -18.95
N CYS A 89 -3.48 9.19 -18.03
CA CYS A 89 -4.11 10.49 -18.24
C CYS A 89 -3.36 11.30 -19.31
N GLY A 90 -2.03 11.13 -19.39
CA GLY A 90 -1.21 11.62 -20.50
C GLY A 90 -0.95 13.13 -20.54
N ASP A 91 -1.56 13.90 -19.64
CA ASP A 91 -1.39 15.35 -19.51
C ASP A 91 -0.63 15.70 -18.21
N LYS A 92 0.33 16.62 -18.30
CA LYS A 92 1.17 17.05 -17.16
C LYS A 92 0.38 17.74 -16.05
N THR A 93 -0.81 18.25 -16.37
CA THR A 93 -1.73 18.92 -15.44
C THR A 93 -2.69 17.95 -14.77
N CYS A 94 -2.67 16.66 -15.12
CA CYS A 94 -3.49 15.65 -14.49
C CYS A 94 -3.23 15.57 -12.98
N LYS A 95 -4.31 15.49 -12.22
CA LYS A 95 -4.28 15.25 -10.77
C LYS A 95 -5.18 14.08 -10.43
N VAL A 96 -4.75 13.27 -9.45
CA VAL A 96 -5.58 12.20 -8.91
C VAL A 96 -6.73 12.82 -8.11
N VAL A 97 -7.96 12.56 -8.53
CA VAL A 97 -9.19 13.09 -7.91
C VAL A 97 -9.91 12.05 -7.06
N SER A 98 -9.70 10.75 -7.32
CA SER A 98 -10.24 9.65 -6.50
C SER A 98 -9.17 8.58 -6.27
N ARG A 99 -9.05 8.10 -5.04
CA ARG A 99 -8.21 6.98 -4.59
C ARG A 99 -9.09 6.01 -3.83
N PHE A 100 -9.08 4.72 -4.18
CA PHE A 100 -10.04 3.77 -3.62
C PHE A 100 -9.46 2.35 -3.50
N THR A 101 -9.99 1.58 -2.55
CA THR A 101 -9.70 0.14 -2.40
C THR A 101 -10.82 -0.76 -2.93
N ARG A 102 -12.06 -0.25 -3.02
CA ARG A 102 -13.23 -0.95 -3.57
C ARG A 102 -13.70 -0.30 -4.87
N CYS A 103 -14.52 0.73 -4.79
CA CYS A 103 -14.95 1.50 -5.95
C CYS A 103 -14.65 2.99 -5.78
N GLY A 104 -14.35 3.66 -6.90
CA GLY A 104 -14.21 5.10 -7.00
C GLY A 104 -14.98 5.63 -8.18
N ALA A 105 -15.47 6.87 -8.07
CA ALA A 105 -16.16 7.58 -9.12
C ALA A 105 -15.69 9.04 -9.20
N VAL A 106 -16.03 9.71 -10.30
CA VAL A 106 -15.77 11.13 -10.51
C VAL A 106 -17.03 11.80 -11.04
N ALA A 107 -17.44 12.87 -10.38
CA ALA A 107 -18.48 13.78 -10.81
C ALA A 107 -17.87 15.05 -11.41
N TYR A 108 -18.61 15.70 -12.31
CA TYR A 108 -18.26 16.97 -12.93
C TYR A 108 -19.49 17.87 -13.06
N ASN A 109 -19.33 19.16 -12.74
CA ASN A 109 -20.41 20.15 -12.76
C ASN A 109 -20.22 21.24 -13.85
N GLY A 110 -19.28 21.06 -14.78
CA GLY A 110 -18.94 22.08 -15.79
C GLY A 110 -17.73 22.93 -15.42
N SER A 111 -17.22 22.85 -14.19
CA SER A 111 -16.02 23.59 -13.77
C SER A 111 -15.03 22.73 -12.97
N LYS A 112 -15.52 21.84 -12.10
CA LYS A 112 -14.68 21.07 -11.18
C LYS A 112 -14.96 19.57 -11.31
N TYR A 113 -13.87 18.80 -11.37
CA TYR A 113 -13.90 17.35 -11.15
C TYR A 113 -13.78 17.04 -9.67
N GLN A 114 -14.64 16.17 -9.17
CA GLN A 114 -14.64 15.75 -7.78
C GLN A 114 -14.74 14.23 -7.72
N GLY A 115 -13.79 13.60 -7.04
CA GLY A 115 -13.81 12.18 -6.80
C GLY A 115 -14.67 11.82 -5.60
N GLY A 116 -15.26 10.64 -5.68
CA GLY A 116 -15.89 9.93 -4.58
C GLY A 116 -15.41 8.48 -4.51
N THR A 117 -15.74 7.82 -3.41
CA THR A 117 -15.34 6.46 -3.06
C THR A 117 -16.47 5.71 -2.37
N GLY A 118 -16.52 4.40 -2.50
CA GLY A 118 -17.56 3.59 -1.87
C GLY A 118 -17.30 2.10 -1.94
N LEU A 119 -18.05 1.35 -1.13
CA LEU A 119 -18.00 -0.12 -1.15
C LEU A 119 -18.61 -0.71 -2.43
N THR A 120 -19.49 0.05 -3.09
CA THR A 120 -20.10 -0.28 -4.37
C THR A 120 -19.95 0.89 -5.33
N ARG A 121 -20.15 0.64 -6.62
CA ARG A 121 -20.16 1.70 -7.65
C ARG A 121 -21.16 2.81 -7.31
N ARG A 122 -22.40 2.45 -6.98
CA ARG A 122 -23.46 3.42 -6.68
C ARG A 122 -23.08 4.32 -5.50
N ALA A 123 -22.56 3.74 -4.42
CA ALA A 123 -22.09 4.49 -3.26
C ALA A 123 -20.94 5.45 -3.61
N ALA A 124 -20.00 5.02 -4.47
CA ALA A 124 -18.91 5.89 -4.92
C ALA A 124 -19.40 7.05 -5.79
N GLU A 125 -20.39 6.79 -6.66
CA GLU A 125 -21.05 7.82 -7.48
C GLU A 125 -21.82 8.83 -6.61
N ASP A 126 -22.59 8.35 -5.64
CA ASP A 126 -23.30 9.22 -4.69
C ASP A 126 -22.33 10.07 -3.86
N ASP A 127 -21.26 9.48 -3.35
CA ASP A 127 -20.20 10.20 -2.63
C ASP A 127 -19.56 11.28 -3.52
N ALA A 128 -19.32 10.99 -4.81
CA ALA A 128 -18.74 11.96 -5.74
C ALA A 128 -19.67 13.16 -6.01
N VAL A 129 -20.95 12.90 -6.25
CA VAL A 129 -21.97 13.94 -6.50
C VAL A 129 -22.22 14.75 -5.23
N ASN A 130 -22.35 14.10 -4.07
CA ASN A 130 -22.59 14.77 -2.79
C ASN A 130 -21.44 15.71 -2.43
N ARG A 131 -20.18 15.28 -2.60
CA ARG A 131 -19.00 16.14 -2.37
C ARG A 131 -18.86 17.28 -3.37
N LEU A 132 -19.45 17.13 -4.56
CA LEU A 132 -19.48 18.16 -5.58
C LEU A 132 -20.68 19.10 -5.42
N GLU A 133 -21.60 18.77 -4.50
CA GLU A 133 -22.88 19.46 -4.30
C GLU A 133 -23.73 19.48 -5.58
N GLY A 134 -23.67 18.39 -6.36
CA GLY A 134 -24.37 18.22 -7.62
C GLY A 134 -23.47 17.75 -8.77
N GLY A 135 -23.90 18.02 -10.01
CA GLY A 135 -23.19 17.61 -11.22
C GLY A 135 -23.57 16.21 -11.72
N ARG A 136 -22.80 15.69 -12.67
CA ARG A 136 -23.02 14.38 -13.30
C ARG A 136 -21.79 13.48 -13.17
N ILE A 137 -22.02 12.18 -13.02
CA ILE A 137 -20.95 11.20 -13.08
C ILE A 137 -20.35 11.18 -14.48
N VAL A 138 -19.03 11.26 -14.55
CA VAL A 138 -18.25 11.20 -15.80
C VAL A 138 -17.34 9.98 -15.85
N ASN A 139 -17.04 9.37 -14.71
CA ASN A 139 -16.14 8.22 -14.65
C ASN A 139 -16.34 7.39 -13.37
N TRP A 140 -15.97 6.12 -13.44
CA TRP A 140 -15.91 5.21 -12.30
C TRP A 140 -15.01 4.00 -12.61
N ALA A 141 -14.61 3.30 -11.55
CA ALA A 141 -13.94 2.00 -11.59
C ALA A 141 -14.08 1.28 -10.23
N CYS A 142 -13.96 -0.05 -10.26
CA CYS A 142 -13.92 -0.90 -9.07
C CYS A 142 -12.78 -1.91 -9.16
N ASN A 143 -12.26 -2.32 -7.99
CA ASN A 143 -11.31 -3.41 -7.82
C ASN A 143 -11.98 -4.75 -7.54
#